data_AF-A0A6A8FER2-F1
#
_entry.id   AF-A0A6A8FER2-F1
#
_cell.length_a   1.000
_cell.length_b   1.000
_cell.length_c   1.000
_cell.angle_alpha   90.00
_cell.angle_beta   90.00
_cell.angle_gamma   90.00
#
_symmetry.space_group_name_H-M   'P 1'
#
loop_
_entity.id
_entity.type
_entity.pdbx_description
1 polymer ?
#
loop_
_entity_poly.entity_id
_entity_poly.type
_entity_poly.pdbx_seq_one_letter_code
_entity_poly.pdbx_strand_id
1 'polypeptide(L)' 'MVLNLKRLRAERIACGITQDEMAHKMGWKTRTPYAKRENGIVDIGANEFIKMAKILGYETNNLDIFFTNNVPEKEHKTN' A
#
# COMPACT_ATOMS: atom_id res chain seq x y z
N MET A 1 2.84 -10.78 9.29
CA MET A 1 2.86 -9.35 8.91
C MET A 1 1.81 -9.15 7.85
N VAL A 2 0.98 -8.11 7.96
CA VAL A 2 -0.08 -7.80 6.98
C VAL A 2 0.25 -6.48 6.31
N LEU A 3 0.03 -6.40 5.00
CA LEU A 3 0.21 -5.16 4.25
C LEU A 3 -0.83 -4.12 4.71
N ASN A 4 -0.34 -2.96 5.15
CA ASN A 4 -1.16 -1.84 5.59
C ASN A 4 -1.60 -1.00 4.37
N LEU A 5 -2.77 -1.33 3.84
CA LEU A 5 -3.35 -0.63 2.70
C LEU A 5 -3.63 0.85 2.98
N LYS A 6 -3.92 1.22 4.24
CA LYS A 6 -4.10 2.63 4.64
C LYS A 6 -2.79 3.40 4.51
N ARG A 7 -1.66 2.78 4.88
CA ARG A 7 -0.33 3.38 4.70
C ARG A 7 0.01 3.54 3.23
N LEU A 8 -0.23 2.52 2.41
CA LEU A 8 -0.02 2.59 0.96
C LEU A 8 -0.81 3.74 0.32
N ARG A 9 -2.08 3.90 0.70
CA ARG A 9 -2.92 5.03 0.28
C ARG A 9 -2.36 6.37 0.73
N ALA A 10 -1.94 6.48 1.99
CA ALA A 10 -1.40 7.73 2.54
C ALA A 10 -0.14 8.19 1.79
N GLU A 11 0.80 7.27 1.55
CA GLU A 11 2.02 7.59 0.81
C GLU A 11 1.72 7.95 -0.65
N ARG A 12 0.77 7.26 -1.31
CA ARG A 12 0.32 7.65 -2.64
C ARG A 12 -0.18 9.10 -2.69
N ILE A 13 -1.00 9.50 -1.71
CA ILE A 13 -1.52 10.87 -1.61
C ILE A 13 -0.40 11.86 -1.31
N ALA A 14 0.55 11.50 -0.44
CA ALA A 14 1.71 12.33 -0.10
C ALA A 14 2.62 12.58 -1.32
N CYS A 15 2.75 11.59 -2.22
CA CYS A 15 3.44 11.75 -3.50
C CYS A 15 2.64 12.56 -4.54
N GLY A 16 1.40 12.98 -4.23
CA GLY A 16 0.53 13.70 -5.16
C GLY A 16 -0.01 12.85 -6.32
N ILE A 17 0.04 11.52 -6.20
CA ILE A 17 -0.33 10.59 -7.27
C ILE A 17 -1.80 10.18 -7.10
N THR A 18 -2.61 10.30 -8.16
CA THR A 18 -3.98 9.79 -8.18
C THR A 18 -4.01 8.27 -8.37
N GLN A 19 -5.14 7.62 -8.09
CA GLN A 19 -5.28 6.18 -8.37
C GLN A 19 -5.12 5.84 -9.86
N ASP A 20 -5.49 6.77 -10.73
CA ASP A 20 -5.43 6.58 -12.19
C ASP A 20 -3.98 6.68 -12.68
N GLU A 21 -3.25 7.71 -12.25
CA GLU A 21 -1.82 7.86 -12.55
C GLU A 21 -1.00 6.69 -12.00
N MET A 22 -1.31 6.22 -10.79
CA MET A 22 -0.67 5.04 -10.21
C MET A 22 -0.93 3.80 -11.06
N ALA A 23 -2.17 3.62 -11.54
CA ALA A 23 -2.50 2.51 -12.43
C ALA A 23 -1.71 2.57 -13.75
N HIS A 24 -1.60 3.76 -14.34
CA HIS A 24 -0.80 3.98 -15.54
C HIS A 24 0.69 3.71 -15.31
N LYS A 25 1.27 4.16 -14.20
CA LYS A 25 2.67 3.87 -13.83
C LYS A 25 2.89 2.37 -13.56
N MET A 26 1.87 1.66 -13.07
CA MET A 26 1.88 0.21 -12.94
C MET A 26 1.76 -0.54 -14.28
N GLY A 27 1.43 0.15 -15.37
CA GLY A 27 1.26 -0.43 -16.71
C GLY A 27 -0.18 -0.88 -17.01
N TRP A 28 -1.15 -0.46 -16.21
CA TRP A 28 -2.57 -0.72 -16.45
C TRP A 28 -3.21 0.39 -17.28
N LYS A 29 -4.19 0.01 -18.10
CA LYS A 29 -4.90 0.93 -19.00
C LYS A 29 -6.01 1.74 -18.31
N THR A 30 -6.45 1.31 -17.14
CA THR A 30 -7.56 1.93 -16.41
C THR A 30 -7.25 2.00 -14.92
N ARG A 31 -7.89 2.92 -14.20
CA ARG A 31 -7.83 3.05 -12.73
C ARG A 31 -8.20 1.76 -11.96
N THR A 32 -9.16 0.99 -12.47
CA THR A 32 -9.87 -0.05 -11.72
C THR A 32 -8.96 -1.13 -11.10
N PRO A 33 -7.95 -1.69 -11.79
CA PRO A 33 -7.06 -2.70 -11.22
C PRO A 33 -6.30 -2.20 -9.99
N TYR A 34 -5.82 -0.96 -10.00
CA TYR A 34 -5.14 -0.37 -8.84
C TYR A 34 -6.13 -0.05 -7.71
N ALA A 35 -7.29 0.54 -8.04
CA ALA A 35 -8.29 0.89 -7.03
C ALA A 35 -8.80 -0.33 -6.24
N LYS A 36 -9.03 -1.48 -6.91
CA LYS A 36 -9.41 -2.73 -6.23
C LYS A 36 -8.35 -3.21 -5.24
N ARG A 37 -7.07 -3.07 -5.60
CA ARG A 37 -5.92 -3.43 -4.76
C ARG A 37 -5.77 -2.51 -3.55
N GLU A 38 -5.79 -1.20 -3.77
CA GLU A 38 -5.69 -0.23 -2.68
C GLU A 38 -6.87 -0.33 -1.70
N ASN A 39 -8.06 -0.71 -2.18
CA ASN A 39 -9.24 -0.91 -1.34
C ASN A 39 -9.34 -2.32 -0.72
N GLY A 40 -8.38 -3.22 -0.98
CA GLY A 40 -8.38 -4.58 -0.42
C GLY A 40 -9.42 -5.53 -1.01
N ILE A 41 -9.98 -5.21 -2.18
CA ILE A 41 -10.92 -6.07 -2.92
C ILE A 41 -10.15 -7.17 -3.66
N VAL A 42 -8.92 -6.86 -4.08
CA VAL A 42 -7.99 -7.79 -4.73
C VAL A 42 -6.68 -7.72 -3.98
N ASP A 43 -6.11 -8.88 -3.64
CA ASP A 43 -4.83 -8.94 -2.94
C ASP A 43 -3.70 -8.33 -3.78
N ILE A 44 -2.71 -7.76 -3.08
CA ILE A 44 -1.51 -7.21 -3.69
C ILE A 44 -0.41 -8.26 -3.62
N GLY A 45 0.03 -8.76 -4.77
CA GLY A 45 1.16 -9.68 -4.83
C GLY A 45 2.48 -8.98 -4.49
N ALA A 46 3.50 -9.73 -4.03
CA ALA A 46 4.80 -9.16 -3.65
C ALA A 46 5.44 -8.33 -4.77
N ASN A 47 5.42 -8.82 -6.02
CA ASN A 47 5.96 -8.09 -7.18
C ASN A 47 5.20 -6.80 -7.47
N GLU A 48 3.87 -6.81 -7.29
CA GLU A 48 3.04 -5.62 -7.46
C GLU A 48 3.37 -4.59 -6.38
N PHE A 49 3.47 -5.04 -5.12
CA PHE A 49 3.84 -4.18 -4.01
C PHE A 49 5.22 -3.54 -4.20
N ILE A 50 6.24 -4.32 -4.60
CA ILE A 50 7.59 -3.79 -4.87
C ILE A 50 7.53 -2.71 -5.97
N LYS A 51 6.77 -2.95 -7.04
CA LYS A 51 6.61 -1.97 -8.12
C LYS A 51 5.89 -0.70 -7.63
N MET A 52 4.85 -0.86 -6.82
CA MET A 52 4.14 0.27 -6.22
C MET A 52 5.06 1.10 -5.33
N ALA A 53 5.82 0.46 -4.45
CA ALA A 53 6.73 1.14 -3.54
C ALA A 53 7.84 1.91 -4.30
N LYS A 54 8.40 1.31 -5.36
CA LYS A 54 9.35 1.98 -6.25
C LYS A 54 8.76 3.24 -6.91
N ILE A 55 7.50 3.18 -7.37
CA ILE A 55 6.81 4.35 -7.93
C ILE A 55 6.67 5.47 -6.89
N LEU A 56 6.48 5.10 -5.62
CA LEU A 56 6.38 6.04 -4.49
C LEU A 56 7.75 6.51 -3.97
N GLY A 57 8.86 6.09 -4.59
CA GLY A 57 10.21 6.52 -4.20
C GLY A 57 10.85 5.71 -3.08
N TYR A 58 10.29 4.53 -2.76
CA TYR A 58 10.87 3.62 -1.76
C TYR A 58 11.76 2.57 -2.41
N GLU A 59 12.98 2.46 -1.88
CA GLU A 59 13.87 1.32 -2.12
C GLU A 59 13.43 0.11 -1.28
N THR A 60 13.87 -1.09 -1.70
CA THR A 60 13.50 -2.37 -1.05
C THR A 60 13.83 -2.44 0.44
N ASN A 61 14.79 -1.63 0.89
CA ASN A 61 15.30 -1.67 2.25
C ASN A 61 14.42 -0.90 3.25
N ASN A 62 13.43 -0.13 2.77
CA ASN A 62 12.58 0.73 3.60
C ASN A 62 11.09 0.35 3.50
N LEU A 63 10.78 -0.89 3.12
CA LEU A 63 9.39 -1.33 2.90
C LEU A 63 8.66 -1.72 4.19
N ASP A 64 9.37 -1.88 5.30
CA ASP A 64 8.81 -2.29 6.59
C ASP A 64 7.71 -1.34 7.10
N ILE A 65 7.77 -0.06 6.70
CA ILE A 65 6.76 0.96 7.06
C ILE A 65 5.35 0.60 6.57
N PHE A 66 5.24 -0.24 5.53
CA PHE A 66 3.98 -0.66 4.94
C PHE A 66 3.40 -1.90 5.61
N PHE A 67 4.08 -2.50 6.59
CA PHE A 67 3.59 -3.69 7.27
C PHE A 67 3.17 -3.37 8.70
N THR A 68 2.02 -3.89 9.11
CA THR A 68 1.66 -3.92 10.53
C THR A 68 2.11 -5.23 11.14
N ASN A 69 2.77 -5.13 12.29
CA ASN A 69 2.86 -6.26 13.20
C ASN A 69 1.46 -6.44 13.78
N ASN A 70 0.87 -7.63 13.58
CA ASN A 70 -0.31 -8.04 14.34
C ASN A 70 0.14 -8.22 15.79
N VAL A 71 0.29 -7.11 16.51
CA VAL A 71 0.32 -7.13 17.97
C VAL A 71 -1.14 -7.23 18.36
N PRO A 72 -1.57 -8.30 19.06
CA PRO A 72 -2.90 -8.33 19.66
C PRO A 72 -3.08 -7.04 20.46
N GLU A 73 -4.22 -6.35 20.30
CA GLU A 73 -4.58 -5.23 21.17
C GLU A 73 -4.50 -5.73 22.61
N LYS A 74 -3.39 -5.43 23.30
CA LYS A 74 -3.28 -5.64 24.73
C LYS A 74 -4.39 -4.79 25.31
N GLU A 75 -5.34 -5.44 25.99
CA GLU A 75 -6.39 -4.77 26.73
C GLU A 75 -5.76 -3.64 27.54
N HIS A 76 -6.11 -2.40 27.19
CA HIS A 76 -5.86 -1.26 28.04
C HIS A 76 -6.79 -1.43 29.26
N LYS A 77 -6.35 -2.21 30.25
CA LYS A 77 -6.91 -2.13 31.59
C LYS A 77 -6.59 -0.74 32.12
N THR A 78 -7.55 0.16 31.98
CA THR A 78 -7.62 1.40 32.75
C THR A 78 -7.59 1.00 34.22
N ASN A 79 -6.50 1.34 34.90
CA ASN A 79 -6.35 1.19 36.34
C ASN A 79 -6.98 2.40 37.05
#